data_AF-A0A7V8XLV5-F1
#
_entry.id   AF-A0A7V8XLV5-F1
#
_cell.length_a   1.000
_cell.length_b   1.000
_cell.length_c   1.000
_cell.angle_alpha   90.00
_cell.angle_beta   90.00
_cell.angle_gamma   90.00
#
_symmetry.space_group_name_H-M   'P 1'
#
loop_
_entity.id
_entity.type
_entity.pdbx_description
1 polymer ?
#
loop_
_entity_poly.entity_id
_entity_poly.type
_entity_poly.pdbx_seq_one_letter_code
_entity_poly.pdbx_strand_id
1 'polypeptide(L)'
;MKLNASIGPGAAISLRTLTGARVRALEAGAYVITVRDRSTLHNFRFTGAGANRRTGIAQTGTFAWRLRLTPGKLVFLSDTSPVKLRGTVAVS
;
A
#
# COMPACT_ATOMS: atom_id res chain seq x y z
N MET A 1 7.25 -8.13 -9.95
CA MET A 1 5.78 -8.04 -10.20
C MET A 1 5.30 -6.59 -10.06
N LYS A 2 4.08 -6.26 -10.49
CA LYS A 2 3.52 -4.89 -10.41
C LYS A 2 2.22 -4.86 -9.61
N LEU A 3 2.10 -3.89 -8.70
CA LEU A 3 0.90 -3.66 -7.88
C LEU A 3 0.48 -2.20 -7.95
N ASN A 4 -0.82 -1.98 -7.74
CA ASN A 4 -1.42 -0.66 -7.61
C ASN A 4 -1.93 -0.48 -6.19
N ALA A 5 -1.40 0.52 -5.50
CA ALA A 5 -1.85 0.98 -4.19
C ALA A 5 -2.58 2.30 -4.35
N SER A 6 -3.58 2.55 -3.51
CA SER A 6 -4.30 3.83 -3.55
C SER A 6 -4.77 4.25 -2.18
N ILE A 7 -4.75 5.55 -1.94
CA ILE A 7 -5.56 6.18 -0.92
C ILE A 7 -6.23 7.42 -1.51
N GLY A 8 -7.46 7.72 -1.15
CA GLY A 8 -8.19 8.81 -1.79
C GLY A 8 -9.37 9.35 -1.00
N PRO A 9 -10.15 10.25 -1.62
CA PRO A 9 -11.32 10.86 -1.02
C PRO A 9 -12.29 9.83 -0.42
N GLY A 10 -12.98 10.20 0.65
CA GLY A 10 -13.90 9.32 1.37
C GLY A 10 -13.21 8.26 2.24
N ALA A 11 -11.93 8.47 2.61
CA ALA A 11 -11.15 7.53 3.42
C ALA A 11 -11.18 6.11 2.82
N ALA A 12 -10.77 5.98 1.56
CA ALA A 12 -10.67 4.69 0.88
C ALA A 12 -9.21 4.31 0.66
N ILE A 13 -8.79 3.14 1.15
CA ILE A 13 -7.45 2.58 0.97
C ILE A 13 -7.51 1.22 0.28
N SER A 14 -6.63 0.95 -0.69
CA SER A 14 -6.64 -0.33 -1.40
C SER A 14 -5.27 -0.77 -1.90
N LEU A 15 -5.12 -2.09 -2.04
CA LEU A 15 -4.01 -2.74 -2.72
C LEU A 15 -4.56 -3.72 -3.75
N ARG A 16 -4.15 -3.56 -5.01
CA ARG A 16 -4.66 -4.27 -6.17
C ARG A 16 -3.53 -4.77 -7.05
N THR A 17 -3.82 -5.83 -7.81
CA THR A 17 -2.95 -6.27 -8.91
C THR A 17 -2.93 -5.20 -10.01
N LEU A 18 -2.00 -5.33 -10.95
CA LEU A 18 -1.96 -4.45 -12.12
C LEU A 18 -3.28 -4.48 -12.93
N THR A 19 -3.96 -5.63 -12.97
CA THR A 19 -5.24 -5.82 -13.64
C THR A 19 -6.45 -5.32 -12.83
N GLY A 20 -6.23 -4.77 -11.62
CA GLY A 20 -7.28 -4.17 -10.79
C GLY A 20 -7.95 -5.12 -9.80
N ALA A 21 -7.61 -6.41 -9.82
CA ALA A 21 -8.12 -7.38 -8.86
C ALA A 21 -7.60 -7.09 -7.44
N ARG A 22 -8.40 -7.37 -6.41
CA ARG A 22 -7.97 -7.23 -5.02
C ARG A 22 -6.87 -8.25 -4.72
N VAL A 23 -5.78 -7.80 -4.12
CA VAL A 23 -4.71 -8.70 -3.67
C VAL A 23 -5.20 -9.50 -2.45
N ARG A 24 -5.07 -10.83 -2.52
CA ARG A 24 -5.40 -11.75 -1.41
C ARG A 24 -4.16 -12.29 -0.71
N ALA A 25 -3.16 -12.68 -1.50
CA ALA A 25 -1.83 -13.09 -1.07
C ALA A 25 -0.80 -12.60 -2.11
N LEU A 26 0.47 -12.60 -1.72
CA LEU A 26 1.61 -12.25 -2.56
C LEU A 26 2.71 -13.29 -2.34
N GLU A 27 3.50 -13.54 -3.37
CA GLU A 27 4.77 -14.25 -3.19
C GLU A 27 5.87 -13.27 -2.78
N ALA A 28 6.86 -13.75 -2.03
CA ALA A 28 8.07 -13.01 -1.73
C ALA A 28 8.83 -12.66 -3.01
N GLY A 29 9.51 -11.51 -3.01
CA GLY A 29 10.28 -11.07 -4.16
C GLY A 29 10.18 -9.57 -4.45
N ALA A 30 10.62 -9.19 -5.65
CA ALA A 30 10.71 -7.80 -6.06
C ALA A 30 9.39 -7.30 -6.68
N TYR A 31 8.92 -6.16 -6.18
CA TYR A 31 7.70 -5.49 -6.62
C TYR A 31 7.98 -4.04 -7.00
N VAL A 32 7.35 -3.63 -8.10
CA VAL A 32 7.13 -2.21 -8.41
C VAL A 32 5.69 -1.89 -8.00
N ILE A 33 5.53 -0.95 -7.08
CA ILE A 33 4.23 -0.55 -6.57
C ILE A 33 3.98 0.89 -6.95
N THR A 34 2.90 1.12 -7.69
CA THR A 34 2.41 2.46 -7.99
C THR A 34 1.41 2.86 -6.92
N VAL A 35 1.73 3.88 -6.13
CA VAL A 35 0.84 4.44 -5.11
C VAL A 35 0.18 5.69 -5.68
N ARG A 36 -1.14 5.66 -5.84
CA ARG A 36 -1.93 6.83 -6.20
C ARG A 36 -2.55 7.42 -4.93
N ASP A 37 -1.92 8.47 -4.41
CA ASP A 37 -2.39 9.21 -3.24
C ASP A 37 -3.19 10.44 -3.69
N ARG A 38 -4.48 10.45 -3.38
CA ARG A 38 -5.39 11.58 -3.66
C ARG A 38 -5.97 12.14 -2.37
N SER A 39 -5.40 11.78 -1.22
CA SER A 39 -5.94 12.20 0.07
C SER A 39 -5.34 13.54 0.48
N THR A 40 -6.20 14.44 0.96
CA THR A 40 -5.80 15.70 1.60
C THR A 40 -5.72 15.60 3.12
N LEU A 41 -5.98 14.42 3.71
CA LEU A 41 -6.05 14.20 5.17
C LEU A 41 -5.29 12.95 5.64
N HIS A 42 -4.88 12.08 4.73
CA HIS A 42 -4.24 10.81 5.03
C HIS A 42 -2.93 10.66 4.27
N ASN A 43 -2.26 9.55 4.53
CA ASN A 43 -1.15 9.04 3.75
C ASN A 43 -1.32 7.55 3.49
N PHE A 44 -0.61 7.02 2.50
CA PHE A 44 -0.48 5.58 2.31
C PHE A 44 0.83 5.12 2.97
N ARG A 45 0.75 4.14 3.88
CA ARG A 45 1.92 3.50 4.49
C ARG A 45 1.91 2.00 4.30
N PHE A 46 3.04 1.44 3.87
CA PHE A 46 3.36 0.02 4.04
C PHE A 46 4.24 -0.20 5.27
N THR A 47 3.96 -1.29 5.99
CA THR A 47 4.79 -1.80 7.08
C THR A 47 4.73 -3.33 7.14
N GLY A 48 5.80 -3.97 7.58
CA GLY A 48 5.93 -5.43 7.65
C GLY A 48 6.33 -6.08 6.32
N ALA A 49 6.61 -7.38 6.34
CA ALA A 49 7.07 -8.16 5.18
C ALA A 49 8.24 -7.51 4.40
N GLY A 50 9.21 -6.93 5.12
CA GLY A 50 10.36 -6.24 4.54
C GLY A 50 10.07 -4.83 4.00
N ALA A 51 8.83 -4.33 4.10
CA ALA A 51 8.45 -3.00 3.68
C ALA A 51 8.37 -2.02 4.86
N ASN A 52 8.89 -0.80 4.66
CA ASN A 52 8.64 0.37 5.49
C ASN A 52 8.74 1.61 4.60
N ARG A 53 7.60 2.03 4.02
CA ARG A 53 7.51 3.20 3.13
C ARG A 53 6.17 3.88 3.33
N ARG A 54 6.14 5.18 3.11
CA ARG A 54 4.92 5.98 3.17
C ARG A 54 4.97 7.19 2.26
N THR A 55 3.80 7.69 1.87
CA THR A 55 3.63 9.07 1.40
C THR A 55 3.57 10.02 2.60
N GLY A 56 3.75 11.32 2.36
CA GLY A 56 3.48 12.36 3.34
C GLY A 56 1.97 12.49 3.62
N ILE A 57 1.62 12.95 4.82
CA ILE A 57 0.23 13.27 5.15
C ILE A 57 -0.23 14.44 4.28
N ALA A 58 -1.42 14.31 3.68
CA ALA A 58 -1.97 15.28 2.73
C ALA A 58 -1.11 15.49 1.47
N GLN A 59 -0.15 14.60 1.21
CA GLN A 59 0.71 14.67 0.03
C GLN A 59 0.05 13.92 -1.13
N THR A 60 -0.64 14.66 -1.98
CA THR A 60 -1.23 14.09 -3.19
C THR A 60 -0.18 13.84 -4.27
N GLY A 61 -0.37 12.80 -5.08
CA GLY A 61 0.53 12.46 -6.18
C GLY A 61 0.48 11.00 -6.58
N THR A 62 1.34 10.65 -7.55
CA THR A 62 1.61 9.27 -7.93
C THR A 62 3.06 8.95 -7.62
N PHE A 63 3.29 7.89 -6.84
CA PHE A 63 4.61 7.49 -6.37
C PHE A 63 4.92 6.08 -6.86
N ALA A 64 6.12 5.85 -7.37
CA ALA A 64 6.58 4.52 -7.75
C ALA A 64 7.60 4.01 -6.74
N TRP A 65 7.29 2.90 -6.06
CA TRP A 65 8.16 2.26 -5.08
C TRP A 65 8.69 0.95 -5.62
N ARG A 66 9.99 0.72 -5.44
CA ARG A 66 10.61 -0.59 -5.64
C ARG A 66 10.85 -1.21 -4.27
N LEU A 67 10.15 -2.30 -3.97
CA LEU A 67 10.23 -3.01 -2.70
C LEU A 67 10.60 -4.46 -2.93
N ARG A 68 11.40 -5.02 -2.02
CA ARG A 68 11.60 -6.46 -1.92
C ARG A 68 10.79 -6.96 -0.74
N LEU A 69 9.73 -7.70 -1.01
CA LEU A 69 8.88 -8.30 0.01
C LEU A 69 9.50 -9.60 0.49
N THR A 70 9.43 -9.84 1.79
CA THR A 70 9.86 -11.09 2.44
C THR A 70 8.64 -11.83 2.99
N PRO A 71 8.74 -13.15 3.22
CA PRO A 71 7.66 -13.90 3.84
C PRO A 71 7.19 -13.24 5.15
N GLY A 72 5.87 -13.23 5.38
CA GLY A 72 5.25 -12.63 6.55
C GLY A 72 4.03 -11.77 6.21
N LYS A 73 3.73 -10.81 7.09
CA LYS A 73 2.53 -9.98 7.00
C LYS A 73 2.86 -8.59 6.47
N LEU A 74 2.30 -8.24 5.31
CA LEU A 74 2.31 -6.88 4.79
C LEU A 74 1.05 -6.15 5.26
N VAL A 75 1.23 -5.01 5.90
CA VAL A 75 0.15 -4.13 6.33
C VAL A 75 0.21 -2.85 5.54
N PHE A 76 -0.94 -2.40 5.03
CA PHE A 76 -1.10 -1.06 4.47
C PHE A 76 -2.13 -0.26 5.26
N LEU A 77 -1.83 0.99 5.57
CA LEU A 77 -2.67 1.82 6.43
C LEU A 77 -2.45 3.32 6.21
N SER A 78 -3.27 4.16 6.84
CA SER A 78 -2.98 5.58 7.06
C SER A 78 -2.48 5.82 8.48
N ASP A 79 -1.40 6.60 8.62
CA ASP A 79 -0.86 6.97 9.94
C ASP A 79 -1.88 7.82 10.74
N THR A 80 -2.75 8.59 10.07
CA THR A 80 -3.80 9.39 10.73
C THR A 80 -5.06 8.59 11.10
N SER A 81 -5.18 7.35 10.63
CA SER A 81 -6.33 6.48 10.93
C SER A 81 -5.95 5.00 10.91
N PRO A 82 -4.96 4.56 11.72
CA PRO A 82 -4.30 3.26 11.57
C PRO A 82 -5.20 2.06 11.86
N VAL A 83 -6.29 2.26 12.62
CA VAL A 83 -7.26 1.21 12.94
C VAL A 83 -8.38 1.13 11.90
N LYS A 84 -8.92 2.28 11.48
CA LYS A 84 -10.07 2.36 10.56
C LYS A 84 -9.68 2.21 9.10
N LEU A 85 -8.53 2.76 8.72
CA LEU A 85 -8.09 2.85 7.33
C LEU A 85 -6.87 1.97 7.11
N ARG A 86 -7.11 0.66 7.01
CA ARG A 86 -6.06 -0.35 6.94
C ARG A 86 -6.45 -1.58 6.11
N GLY A 87 -5.46 -2.35 5.70
CA GLY A 87 -5.59 -3.68 5.18
C GLY A 87 -4.34 -4.52 5.44
N THR A 88 -4.45 -5.82 5.21
CA THR A 88 -3.40 -6.80 5.46
C THR A 88 -3.39 -7.82 4.33
N VAL A 89 -2.19 -8.23 3.94
CA VAL A 89 -1.95 -9.27 2.94
C VAL A 89 -0.83 -10.18 3.44
N ALA A 90 -1.00 -11.49 3.26
CA ALA A 90 0.05 -12.47 3.52
C ALA A 90 1.06 -12.48 2.36
N VAL A 91 2.34 -12.60 2.70
CA VAL A 91 3.44 -12.81 1.76
C VAL A 91 4.04 -14.19 2.06
N SER A 92 4.01 -15.10 1.08
CA SER A 92 4.60 -16.45 1.17
C SER A 92 5.99 -16.52 0.55
#